data_AF-A0AAX3TDN5-F1
#
_entry.id   AF-A0AAX3TDN5-F1
#
_cell.length_a   1.000
_cell.length_b   1.000
_cell.length_c   1.000
_cell.angle_alpha   90.00
_cell.angle_beta   90.00
_cell.angle_gamma   90.00
#
_symmetry.space_group_name_H-M   'P 1'
#
loop_
_entity.id
_entity.type
_entity.pdbx_description
1 polymer ?
#
loop_
_entity_poly.entity_id
_entity_poly.type
_entity_poly.pdbx_seq_one_letter_code
_entity_poly.pdbx_strand_id
1 'polypeptide(L)'
;MAAEATEQLDTAVASLKGVTEYNYFGECREGRQFRTSLTSALAMLSDELTGFADRTHVLSQQCREAADRLDEADQAGARSIEG
;
A
#
# COMPACT_ATOMS: atom_id res chain seq x y z
N MET A 1 -1.88 -11.84 2.95
CA MET A 1 -2.71 -11.40 1.80
C MET A 1 -2.95 -9.89 1.72
N ALA A 2 -3.33 -9.16 2.78
CA ALA A 2 -3.35 -7.68 2.75
C ALA A 2 -2.13 -7.06 3.47
N ALA A 3 -1.80 -7.57 4.66
CA ALA A 3 -0.65 -7.10 5.45
C ALA A 3 0.70 -7.33 4.73
N GLU A 4 0.89 -8.49 4.10
CA GLU A 4 2.08 -8.76 3.27
C GLU A 4 2.18 -7.82 2.07
N ALA A 5 1.05 -7.40 1.49
CA ALA A 5 1.06 -6.43 0.39
C ALA A 5 1.50 -5.05 0.90
N THR A 6 1.00 -4.61 2.06
CA THR A 6 1.45 -3.37 2.71
C THR A 6 2.95 -3.42 3.02
N GLU A 7 3.45 -4.50 3.61
CA GLU A 7 4.86 -4.67 3.95
C GLU A 7 5.78 -4.63 2.72
N GLN A 8 5.36 -5.27 1.62
CA GLN A 8 6.10 -5.22 0.35
C GLN A 8 6.09 -3.82 -0.27
N LEU A 9 4.99 -3.07 -0.15
CA LEU A 9 4.89 -1.69 -0.63
C LEU A 9 5.79 -0.75 0.18
N ASP A 10 5.80 -0.86 1.50
CA ASP A 10 6.69 -0.07 2.37
C ASP A 10 8.17 -0.35 2.07
N THR A 11 8.53 -1.63 1.86
CA THR A 11 9.89 -2.03 1.48
C THR A 11 10.28 -1.46 0.11
N ALA A 12 9.35 -1.45 -0.85
CA ALA A 12 9.58 -0.85 -2.16
C ALA A 12 9.82 0.67 -2.05
N VAL A 13 9.00 1.39 -1.27
CA VAL A 13 9.18 2.82 -1.03
C VAL A 13 10.53 3.12 -0.38
N ALA A 14 10.94 2.35 0.63
CA ALA A 14 12.24 2.51 1.29
C ALA A 14 13.41 2.28 0.31
N SER A 15 13.30 1.27 -0.55
CA SER A 15 14.32 0.95 -1.56
C SER A 15 14.44 2.06 -2.61
N LEU A 16 13.31 2.64 -3.05
CA LEU A 16 13.30 3.74 -4.01
C LEU A 16 13.97 5.00 -3.43
N LYS A 17 13.74 5.31 -2.15
CA LYS A 17 14.42 6.43 -1.47
C LYS A 17 15.94 6.26 -1.49
N GLY A 18 16.43 5.07 -1.13
CA GLY A 18 17.86 4.76 -1.17
C GLY A 18 18.48 4.93 -2.57
N VAL A 19 17.82 4.39 -3.61
CA VAL A 19 18.30 4.52 -5.00
C VAL A 19 18.41 5.99 -5.44
N THR A 20 17.55 6.87 -4.93
CA THR A 20 17.57 8.30 -5.25
C THR A 20 18.77 9.03 -4.62
N GLU A 21 19.21 8.59 -3.44
CA GLU A 21 20.33 9.18 -2.70
C GLU A 21 21.69 8.76 -3.28
N TYR A 22 21.82 7.51 -3.76
CA TYR A 22 23.10 6.96 -4.23
C TYR A 22 23.39 7.18 -5.73
N ASN A 23 22.40 7.57 -6.54
CA ASN A 23 22.63 7.77 -7.97
C ASN A 23 23.26 9.15 -8.27
N TYR A 24 24.56 9.15 -8.55
CA TYR A 24 25.30 10.33 -9.01
C TYR A 24 25.40 10.32 -10.54
N PHE A 25 24.45 10.96 -11.23
CA PHE A 25 24.41 11.01 -12.70
C PHE A 25 25.39 12.02 -13.35
N GLY A 26 26.35 12.54 -12.59
CA GLY A 26 27.30 13.58 -13.03
C GLY A 26 26.68 14.98 -13.11
N GLU A 27 27.52 16.01 -13.22
CA GLU A 27 27.09 17.42 -13.33
C GLU A 27 26.80 17.89 -14.76
N CYS A 28 26.68 16.99 -15.73
CA CYS A 28 26.20 17.35 -17.06
C CYS A 28 24.72 17.77 -17.00
N ARG A 29 24.28 18.59 -17.96
CA ARG A 29 22.90 19.07 -18.03
C ARG A 29 21.92 17.90 -18.14
N GLU A 30 22.30 16.88 -18.89
CA GLU A 30 21.61 15.61 -19.08
C GLU A 30 21.47 14.85 -17.75
N GLY A 31 22.54 14.79 -16.95
CA GLY A 31 22.56 14.14 -15.64
C GLY A 31 21.63 14.82 -14.63
N ARG A 32 21.62 16.16 -14.58
CA ARG A 32 20.67 16.92 -13.73
C ARG A 32 19.23 16.72 -14.16
N GLN A 33 18.96 16.74 -15.47
CA GLN A 33 17.62 16.55 -16.01
C GLN A 33 17.11 15.12 -15.75
N PHE A 34 17.96 14.11 -15.95
CA PHE A 34 17.65 12.72 -15.65
C PHE A 34 17.38 12.51 -14.15
N ARG A 35 18.26 13.03 -13.27
CA ARG A 35 18.05 12.98 -11.82
C ARG A 35 16.71 13.61 -11.41
N THR A 36 16.38 14.76 -11.97
CA THR A 36 15.12 15.46 -11.68
C THR A 36 13.92 14.63 -12.11
N SER A 37 13.91 14.14 -13.35
CA SER A 37 12.82 13.31 -13.88
C SER A 37 12.68 12.00 -13.09
N LEU A 38 13.80 11.35 -12.74
CA LEU A 38 13.79 10.14 -11.92
C LEU A 38 13.23 10.43 -10.52
N THR A 39 13.68 11.51 -9.88
CA THR A 39 13.18 11.89 -8.54
C THR A 39 11.67 12.17 -8.58
N SER A 40 11.18 12.88 -9.59
CA SER A 40 9.75 13.12 -9.76
C SER A 40 8.96 11.83 -10.01
N ALA A 41 9.46 10.94 -10.88
CA ALA A 41 8.80 9.66 -11.15
C ALA A 41 8.75 8.77 -9.90
N LEU A 42 9.83 8.75 -9.11
CA LEU A 42 9.89 8.02 -7.84
C LEU A 42 8.96 8.62 -6.78
N ALA A 43 8.84 9.95 -6.73
CA ALA A 43 7.89 10.61 -5.84
C ALA A 43 6.44 10.28 -6.21
N MET A 44 6.08 10.34 -7.49
CA MET A 44 4.75 9.96 -7.97
C MET A 44 4.44 8.50 -7.68
N LEU A 45 5.39 7.59 -7.96
CA LEU A 45 5.24 6.17 -7.65
C LEU A 45 5.05 5.96 -6.15
N SER A 46 5.86 6.63 -5.31
CA SER A 46 5.72 6.53 -3.85
C SER A 46 4.34 6.99 -3.35
N ASP A 47 3.77 8.04 -3.94
CA ASP A 47 2.44 8.55 -3.60
C ASP A 47 1.35 7.55 -4.00
N GLU A 48 1.46 6.97 -5.20
CA GLU A 48 0.55 5.91 -5.67
C GLU A 48 0.59 4.67 -4.78
N LEU A 49 1.78 4.20 -4.39
CA LEU A 49 1.93 3.04 -3.49
C LEU A 49 1.33 3.33 -2.11
N THR A 50 1.48 4.54 -1.59
CA THR A 50 0.85 4.96 -0.32
C THR A 50 -0.67 4.93 -0.45
N GLY A 51 -1.22 5.48 -1.54
CA GLY A 51 -2.66 5.41 -1.82
C GLY A 51 -3.19 3.98 -1.96
N PHE A 52 -2.41 3.06 -2.52
CA PHE A 52 -2.76 1.64 -2.57
C PHE A 52 -2.72 0.98 -1.19
N ALA A 53 -1.72 1.31 -0.37
CA ALA A 53 -1.62 0.80 1.00
C ALA A 53 -2.84 1.21 1.84
N ASP A 54 -3.23 2.49 1.79
CA ASP A 54 -4.40 3.01 2.50
C ASP A 54 -5.70 2.32 2.06
N ARG A 55 -5.93 2.19 0.75
CA ARG A 55 -7.11 1.49 0.20
C ARG A 55 -7.14 0.03 0.63
N THR A 56 -5.99 -0.63 0.64
CA THR A 56 -5.87 -2.03 1.06
C THR A 56 -6.17 -2.17 2.55
N HIS A 57 -5.72 -1.22 3.38
CA HIS A 57 -6.03 -1.18 4.79
C HIS A 57 -7.54 -1.03 5.04
N VAL A 58 -8.18 -0.07 4.39
CA VAL A 58 -9.63 0.15 4.47
C VAL A 58 -10.42 -1.09 4.02
N LEU A 59 -10.04 -1.70 2.90
CA LEU A 59 -10.67 -2.92 2.42
C LEU A 59 -10.54 -4.06 3.43
N SER A 60 -9.36 -4.20 4.05
CA SER A 60 -9.14 -5.23 5.07
C SER A 60 -10.02 -5.04 6.30
N GLN A 61 -10.28 -3.79 6.69
CA GLN A 61 -11.19 -3.46 7.79
C GLN A 61 -12.63 -3.81 7.42
N GLN A 62 -13.08 -3.41 6.22
CA GLN A 62 -14.43 -3.71 5.74
C GLN A 62 -14.68 -5.23 5.65
N CYS A 63 -13.69 -6.01 5.23
CA CYS A 63 -13.81 -7.47 5.21
C CYS A 63 -13.98 -8.05 6.63
N ARG A 64 -13.29 -7.52 7.64
CA ARG A 64 -13.46 -7.97 9.03
C ARG A 64 -14.83 -7.61 9.57
N GLU A 65 -15.26 -6.37 9.38
CA GLU A 65 -16.60 -5.93 9.81
C GLU A 65 -17.72 -6.74 9.13
N ALA A 66 -17.54 -7.09 7.85
CA ALA A 66 -18.48 -7.94 7.15
C ALA A 66 -18.49 -9.37 7.71
N ALA A 67 -17.33 -9.94 8.03
CA ALA A 67 -17.23 -11.25 8.65
C ALA A 67 -17.91 -11.28 10.04
N ASP A 68 -17.65 -10.27 10.88
CA ASP A 68 -18.26 -10.16 12.22
C ASP A 68 -19.79 -10.10 12.12
N ARG A 69 -20.33 -9.32 11.19
CA ARG A 69 -21.80 -9.23 10.96
C ARG A 69 -22.40 -10.54 10.46
N LEU A 70 -21.66 -11.30 9.64
CA LEU A 70 -22.11 -12.61 9.17
C LEU A 70 -22.14 -13.60 10.34
N ASP A 71 -21.10 -13.62 11.18
CA ASP A 71 -21.05 -14.48 12.36
C ASP A 71 -22.17 -14.14 13.36
N GLU A 72 -22.48 -12.86 13.57
CA GLU A 72 -23.61 -12.43 14.39
C GLU A 72 -24.96 -12.88 13.81
N ALA A 73 -25.15 -12.72 12.50
CA ALA A 73 -26.37 -13.13 11.81
C ALA A 73 -26.57 -14.66 11.85
N ASP A 74 -25.50 -15.43 11.67
CA ASP A 74 -25.53 -16.90 11.76
C ASP A 74 -25.88 -17.35 13.18
N GLN A 75 -25.28 -16.73 14.21
CA GLN A 75 -25.61 -17.03 15.61
C GLN A 75 -27.07 -16.69 15.95
N ALA A 76 -27.58 -15.55 15.46
CA ALA A 76 -28.97 -15.16 15.66
C ALA A 76 -29.94 -16.12 14.94
N GLY A 77 -29.60 -16.53 13.72
CA GLY A 77 -30.36 -17.51 12.95
C GLY A 77 -30.41 -18.88 13.64
N ALA A 78 -29.28 -19.38 14.13
CA ALA A 78 -29.19 -20.65 14.84
C ALA A 78 -30.08 -20.68 16.10
N ARG A 79 -30.06 -19.61 16.91
CA ARG A 79 -30.94 -19.48 18.09
C ARG A 79 -32.42 -19.45 17.73
N SER A 80 -32.79 -18.97 16.54
CA SER A 80 -34.17 -18.92 16.08
C SER A 80 -34.69 -20.28 15.59
N ILE A 81 -33.82 -21.27 15.36
CA ILE A 81 -34.18 -22.61 14.88
C ILE A 81 -34.23 -23.63 16.03
N GLU A 82 -33.48 -23.40 17.11
CA GLU A 82 -33.45 -24.26 18.31
C GLU A 82 -34.54 -23.94 19.36
N GLY A 83 -35.34 -22.88 19.17
CA GLY A 83 -36.49 -22.51 20.02
C GLY A 83 -37.82 -22.91 19.40
#